data_AF-A0A1N6DHC0-F1
#
_entry.id   AF-A0A1N6DHC0-F1
#
_cell.length_a   1.000
_cell.length_b   1.000
_cell.length_c   1.000
_cell.angle_alpha   90.00
_cell.angle_beta   90.00
_cell.angle_gamma   90.00
#
_symmetry.space_group_name_H-M   'P 1'
#
loop_
_entity.id
_entity.type
_entity.pdbx_description
1 polymer ?
#
loop_
_entity_poly.entity_id
_entity_poly.type
_entity_poly.pdbx_seq_one_letter_code
_entity_poly.pdbx_strand_id
1 'polypeptide(L)'
;MNRKLVDKLCCPFDKSDLKIQVIQETEYQEIIEGLLTCESCQRYFPIIYGIPIMTPDEYREKSLELPNLERWGLEIDTKTNSFKIAGPKTTKELK
;
A
#
# COMPACT_ATOMS: atom_id res chain seq x y z
N MET A 1 0.04 10.18 -10.12
CA MET A 1 -1.31 10.03 -9.55
C MET A 1 -1.68 11.31 -8.84
N ASN A 2 -2.79 11.94 -9.24
CA ASN A 2 -3.20 13.19 -8.63
C ASN A 2 -3.58 13.00 -7.16
N ARG A 3 -3.00 13.81 -6.27
CA ARG A 3 -3.27 13.72 -4.83
C ARG A 3 -4.76 13.84 -4.48
N LYS A 4 -5.51 14.70 -5.18
CA LYS A 4 -6.96 14.89 -4.94
C LYS A 4 -7.81 13.68 -5.37
N LEU A 5 -7.26 12.77 -6.19
CA LEU A 5 -7.94 11.53 -6.54
C LEU A 5 -7.97 10.58 -5.34
N VAL A 6 -6.93 10.60 -4.50
CA VAL A 6 -6.82 9.74 -3.30
C VAL A 6 -8.04 9.93 -2.39
N ASP A 7 -8.47 11.18 -2.20
CA ASP A 7 -9.63 11.53 -1.37
C ASP A 7 -10.97 10.99 -1.90
N LYS A 8 -11.01 10.50 -3.14
CA LYS A 8 -12.18 9.90 -3.78
C LYS A 8 -12.09 8.37 -3.87
N LEU A 9 -10.94 7.79 -3.52
CA LEU A 9 -10.74 6.34 -3.54
C LEU A 9 -11.18 5.72 -2.23
N CYS A 10 -11.67 4.49 -2.32
CA CYS A 10 -11.95 3.64 -1.18
C CYS A 10 -11.36 2.25 -1.44
N CYS A 11 -11.28 1.43 -0.39
CA CYS A 11 -10.85 0.06 -0.49
C CYS A 11 -11.76 -0.72 -1.46
N PRO A 12 -11.22 -1.47 -2.45
CA PRO A 12 -12.04 -2.18 -3.42
C PRO A 12 -12.84 -3.34 -2.78
N PHE A 13 -12.40 -3.85 -1.63
CA PHE A 13 -13.01 -5.01 -0.96
C PHE A 13 -14.13 -4.64 0.01
N ASP A 14 -13.93 -3.65 0.88
CA ASP A 14 -14.85 -3.31 1.98
C ASP A 14 -15.33 -1.87 1.94
N LYS A 15 -14.92 -1.09 0.93
CA LYS A 15 -15.30 0.31 0.71
C LYS A 15 -14.92 1.27 1.84
N SER A 16 -14.06 0.83 2.78
CA SER A 16 -13.53 1.69 3.83
C SER A 16 -12.51 2.69 3.28
N ASP A 17 -12.23 3.72 4.06
CA ASP A 17 -11.25 4.74 3.71
C ASP A 17 -9.83 4.17 3.60
N LEU A 18 -9.02 4.81 2.75
CA LEU A 18 -7.64 4.45 2.51
C LEU A 18 -6.70 5.49 3.11
N LYS A 19 -5.71 5.01 3.87
CA LYS A 19 -4.58 5.81 4.32
C LYS A 19 -3.49 5.79 3.27
N ILE A 20 -2.94 6.96 2.94
CA ILE A 20 -1.82 7.08 2.01
C ILE A 20 -0.50 7.34 2.74
N GLN A 21 0.53 6.60 2.35
CA GLN A 21 1.92 6.91 2.62
C GLN A 21 2.57 7.31 1.29
N VAL A 22 2.99 8.57 1.18
CA VAL A 22 3.66 9.08 -0.03
C VAL A 22 5.16 8.82 0.10
N ILE A 23 5.75 8.25 -0.94
CA ILE A 23 7.17 7.86 -0.97
C ILE A 23 7.93 8.75 -1.95
N GLN A 24 7.33 9.00 -3.12
CA GLN A 24 7.84 9.96 -4.10
C GLN A 24 6.68 10.74 -4.71
N GLU A 25 6.82 12.06 -4.76
CA GLU A 25 5.86 13.00 -5.32
C GLU A 25 6.60 14.04 -6.16
N THR A 26 5.97 14.54 -7.22
CA THR A 26 6.52 15.63 -8.03
C THR A 26 6.20 17.00 -7.42
N GLU A 27 6.84 18.05 -7.94
CA GLU A 27 6.53 19.45 -7.58
C GLU A 27 5.07 19.84 -7.86
N TYR A 28 4.38 19.11 -8.74
CA TYR A 28 2.98 19.34 -9.12
C TYR A 28 1.97 18.51 -8.30
N GLN A 29 2.37 17.94 -7.16
CA GLN A 29 1.52 17.09 -6.32
C GLN A 29 1.02 15.81 -7.02
N GLU A 30 1.80 15.31 -7.97
CA GLU A 30 1.58 14.00 -8.58
C GLU A 30 2.40 12.96 -7.83
N ILE A 31 1.72 12.02 -7.18
CA ILE A 31 2.35 10.89 -6.48
C ILE A 31 2.87 9.92 -7.54
N ILE A 32 4.17 9.63 -7.50
CA ILE A 32 4.86 8.68 -8.39
C ILE A 32 5.02 7.33 -7.71
N GLU A 33 5.42 7.34 -6.43
CA GLU A 33 5.52 6.15 -5.60
C GLU A 33 4.79 6.36 -4.27
N GLY A 34 4.10 5.35 -3.79
CA GLY A 34 3.35 5.42 -2.53
C GLY A 34 2.68 4.11 -2.17
N LEU A 35 2.04 4.08 -1.00
CA LEU A 35 1.29 2.95 -0.49
C LEU A 35 -0.06 3.40 0.02
N LEU A 36 -1.13 2.84 -0.52
CA LEU A 36 -2.48 2.96 0.06
C LEU A 36 -2.72 1.77 0.98
N THR A 37 -3.27 2.02 2.15
CA THR A 37 -3.56 0.99 3.15
C THR A 37 -4.99 1.13 3.64
N CYS A 38 -5.75 0.02 3.64
CA CYS A 38 -7.05 -0.02 4.30
C CYS A 38 -6.87 -0.46 5.76
N GLU A 39 -7.25 0.39 6.72
CA GLU A 39 -7.15 0.08 8.15
C GLU A 39 -8.20 -0.96 8.61
N SER A 40 -9.29 -1.14 7.86
CA SER A 40 -10.32 -2.15 8.14
C SER A 40 -9.86 -3.57 7.76
N CYS A 41 -9.56 -3.82 6.48
CA CYS A 41 -9.16 -5.16 6.03
C CYS A 41 -7.64 -5.41 6.02
N GLN A 42 -6.84 -4.42 6.41
CA GLN A 42 -5.37 -4.44 6.51
C GLN A 42 -4.63 -4.68 5.18
N ARG A 43 -5.32 -4.47 4.05
CA ARG A 43 -4.71 -4.62 2.72
C ARG A 43 -3.91 -3.41 2.32
N TYR A 44 -2.85 -3.66 1.55
CA TYR A 44 -2.07 -2.61 0.91
C TYR A 44 -2.24 -2.62 -0.62
N PHE A 45 -2.16 -1.44 -1.22
CA PHE A 45 -2.20 -1.20 -2.66
C PHE A 45 -1.06 -0.24 -3.02
N PRO A 46 0.01 -0.73 -3.67
CA PRO A 46 1.14 0.11 -4.03
C PRO A 46 0.78 1.05 -5.18
N ILE A 47 1.34 2.26 -5.16
CA ILE A 47 1.34 3.21 -6.28
C ILE A 47 2.73 3.12 -6.89
N ILE A 48 2.81 2.71 -8.15
CA ILE A 48 4.07 2.55 -8.89
C ILE A 48 3.96 3.33 -10.19
N TYR A 49 4.94 4.18 -10.49
CA TYR A 49 4.91 5.11 -11.65
C TYR A 49 3.60 5.94 -11.73
N GLY A 50 3.05 6.29 -10.57
CA GLY A 50 1.81 7.04 -10.44
C GLY A 50 0.54 6.27 -10.80
N ILE A 51 0.60 4.93 -10.83
CA ILE A 51 -0.55 4.05 -11.07
C ILE A 51 -0.83 3.25 -9.78
N PRO A 52 -2.00 3.42 -9.13
CA PRO A 52 -2.40 2.61 -7.99
C PRO A 52 -2.81 1.19 -8.43
N ILE A 53 -2.14 0.17 -7.90
CA ILE A 53 -2.45 -1.25 -8.17
C ILE A 53 -3.52 -1.70 -7.18
N MET A 54 -4.79 -1.56 -7.58
CA MET A 54 -5.98 -1.89 -6.77
C MET A 54 -6.73 -3.12 -7.29
N THR A 55 -6.02 -4.00 -8.00
CA THR A 55 -6.60 -5.25 -8.53
C THR A 55 -6.92 -6.23 -7.40
N PRO A 56 -7.91 -7.13 -7.60
CA PRO A 56 -8.16 -8.23 -6.69
C PRO A 56 -6.91 -9.09 -6.45
N ASP A 57 -6.83 -9.71 -5.28
CA ASP A 57 -5.68 -10.48 -4.81
C ASP A 57 -5.28 -11.61 -5.80
N GLU A 58 -6.26 -12.22 -6.47
CA GLU A 58 -6.05 -13.31 -7.45
C GLU A 58 -5.33 -12.89 -8.74
N TYR A 59 -5.30 -11.58 -9.03
CA TYR A 59 -4.63 -11.02 -10.21
C TYR A 59 -3.35 -10.26 -9.86
N ARG A 60 -2.88 -10.37 -8.61
CA ARG A 60 -1.66 -9.71 -8.14
C ARG A 60 -0.53 -10.71 -8.01
N GLU A 61 0.67 -10.28 -8.38
CA GLU A 61 1.89 -11.08 -8.29
C GLU A 61 2.85 -10.44 -7.29
N LYS A 62 3.00 -11.06 -6.11
CA LYS A 62 3.90 -10.54 -5.05
C LYS A 62 5.33 -10.35 -5.54
N SER A 63 5.84 -11.25 -6.36
CA SER A 63 7.19 -11.18 -6.94
C SER A 63 7.46 -9.86 -7.67
N LEU A 64 6.43 -9.25 -8.26
CA LEU A 64 6.54 -7.96 -8.97
C LEU A 64 6.48 -6.77 -8.01
N GLU A 65 5.79 -6.91 -6.88
CA GLU A 65 5.63 -5.84 -5.89
C GLU A 65 6.76 -5.79 -4.87
N LEU A 66 7.30 -6.95 -4.47
CA LEU A 66 8.31 -7.10 -3.42
C LEU A 66 9.54 -6.18 -3.59
N PRO A 67 10.14 -6.04 -4.79
CA PRO A 67 11.31 -5.16 -4.96
C PRO A 67 11.04 -3.69 -4.62
N ASN A 68 9.80 -3.23 -4.82
CA ASN A 68 9.42 -1.87 -4.45
C ASN A 68 9.16 -1.77 -2.95
N LEU A 69 8.46 -2.76 -2.37
CA LEU A 69 8.14 -2.79 -0.94
C LEU A 69 9.40 -2.86 -0.07
N GLU A 70 10.38 -3.68 -0.46
CA GLU A 70 11.69 -3.78 0.21
C GLU A 70 12.48 -2.48 0.11
N ARG A 71 12.51 -1.85 -1.08
CA ARG A 71 13.14 -0.54 -1.28
C ARG A 71 12.52 0.54 -0.37
N TRP A 72 11.22 0.42 -0.10
CA TRP A 72 10.48 1.34 0.77
C TRP A 72 10.59 1.00 2.27
N GLY A 73 11.29 -0.09 2.63
CA GLY A 73 11.51 -0.50 4.02
C GLY A 73 10.28 -1.12 4.70
N LEU A 74 9.33 -1.67 3.94
CA LEU A 74 8.12 -2.29 4.49
C LEU A 74 8.37 -3.77 4.81
N GLU A 75 8.12 -4.17 6.07
CA GLU A 75 8.13 -5.59 6.45
C GLU A 75 6.80 -6.25 6.09
N ILE A 76 6.78 -7.00 4.99
CA ILE A 76 5.60 -7.76 4.56
C ILE A 76 5.88 -9.24 4.72
N ASP A 77 4.88 -9.98 5.20
CA ASP A 77 4.96 -11.43 5.29
C ASP A 77 5.02 -12.04 3.88
N THR A 78 6.19 -12.55 3.52
CA THR A 78 6.45 -13.23 2.25
C THR A 78 6.00 -14.69 2.27
N LYS A 79 5.69 -15.25 3.45
CA LYS A 79 5.35 -16.67 3.62
C LYS A 79 3.87 -16.96 3.37
N THR A 80 2.99 -15.98 3.58
CA THR A 80 1.57 -16.09 3.24
C THR A 80 1.28 -15.39 1.92
N ASN A 81 0.35 -15.92 1.12
CA ASN A 81 -0.07 -15.28 -0.13
C ASN A 81 -1.02 -14.08 0.10
N SER A 82 -0.87 -13.38 1.23
CA SER A 82 -1.75 -12.30 1.66
C SER A 82 -1.17 -10.92 1.28
N PHE A 83 -1.96 -10.09 0.59
CA PHE A 83 -1.61 -8.68 0.30
C PHE A 83 -1.96 -7.76 1.47
N LYS A 84 -1.72 -8.26 2.69
CA LYS A 84 -2.01 -7.57 3.93
C LYS A 84 -0.72 -7.18 4.59
N ILE A 85 -0.71 -6.01 5.22
CA ILE A 85 0.38 -5.60 6.07
C ILE A 85 0.26 -6.45 7.35
N ALA A 86 1.38 -6.97 7.86
CA ALA A 86 1.38 -7.48 9.21
C ALA A 86 0.99 -6.30 10.10
N GLY A 87 -0.19 -6.37 10.75
CA GLY A 87 -0.69 -5.28 11.59
C GLY A 87 0.41 -4.80 12.56
N PRO A 88 0.30 -3.57 13.09
CA PRO A 88 1.35 -2.99 13.93
C PRO A 88 1.76 -4.02 14.99
N LYS A 89 2.98 -4.54 14.89
CA LYS A 89 3.59 -5.29 15.99
C LYS A 89 3.56 -4.28 17.14
N THR A 90 2.66 -4.47 18.11
CA THR A 90 2.72 -3.73 19.36
C THR A 90 4.16 -3.74 19.79
N THR A 91 4.77 -2.56 19.88
CA THR A 91 6.09 -2.36 20.46
C THR A 91 5.98 -2.77 21.93
N LYS A 92 5.98 -4.07 22.20
CA LYS A 92 6.18 -4.64 23.52
C LYS A 92 7.66 -4.97 23.62
N GLU A 93 8.30 -4.14 24.43
CA GLU A 93 9.52 -4.39 25.17
C GLU A 93 10.83 -4.33 24.38
N LEU A 94 11.27 -3.10 24.10
CA LEU A 94 12.65 -2.74 24.43
C LEU A 94 12.69 -2.60 25.96
N LYS A 95 13.17 -3.65 26.63
CA LYS A 95 13.80 -3.55 27.96
C LYS A 95 15.29 -3.34 27.76
#